data_AF-A0A090SZY3-F1
#
_entry.id   AF-A0A090SZY3-F1
#
_cell.length_a   1.000
_cell.length_b   1.000
_cell.length_c   1.000
_cell.angle_alpha   90.00
_cell.angle_beta   90.00
_cell.angle_gamma   90.00
#
_symmetry.space_group_name_H-M   'P 1'
#
loop_
_entity.id
_entity.type
_entity.pdbx_description
1 polymer ?
#
loop_
_entity_poly.entity_id
_entity_poly.type
_entity_poly.pdbx_seq_one_letter_code
_entity_poly.pdbx_strand_id
1 'polypeptide(L)' 'MGYVKTEFAAIGTEVFAEVRGKKLAMTVEKMPFVPQRYYRG' A
#
# COMPACT_ATOMS: atom_id res chain seq x y z
N MET A 1 -2.41 1.47 -5.28
CA MET A 1 -1.29 2.34 -4.86
C MET A 1 -1.86 3.68 -4.47
N GLY A 2 -1.25 4.41 -3.54
CA GLY A 2 -1.77 5.68 -3.06
C GLY A 2 -0.72 6.49 -2.32
N TYR A 3 -1.03 7.75 -2.04
CA TYR A 3 -0.19 8.64 -1.26
C TYR A 3 -0.72 8.75 0.16
N VAL A 4 0.20 8.84 1.12
CA VAL A 4 -0.09 9.07 2.54
C VAL A 4 0.85 10.15 3.06
N LYS A 5 0.51 10.77 4.20
CA LYS A 5 1.47 11.65 4.89
C LYS A 5 2.68 10.84 5.33
N THR A 6 3.85 11.49 5.39
CA THR A 6 5.13 10.84 5.73
C THR A 6 5.08 10.08 7.06
N GLU A 7 4.35 10.61 8.05
CA GLU A 7 4.14 9.98 9.36
C GLU A 7 3.47 8.59 9.28
N PHE A 8 2.74 8.31 8.21
CA PHE A 8 2.06 7.04 7.96
C PHE A 8 2.73 6.17 6.89
N ALA A 9 3.92 6.55 6.40
CA ALA A 9 4.58 5.87 5.29
C ALA A 9 5.32 4.58 5.69
N ALA A 10 5.40 4.26 6.99
CA ALA A 10 6.08 3.06 7.45
C ALA A 10 5.34 1.78 6.98
N ILE A 11 6.10 0.76 6.59
CA ILE A 11 5.53 -0.54 6.19
C ILE A 11 4.86 -1.17 7.42
N GLY A 12 3.66 -1.72 7.21
CA GLY A 12 2.82 -2.29 8.27
C GLY A 12 1.88 -1.29 8.92
N THR A 13 1.96 0.01 8.63
CA THR A 13 1.03 1.01 9.16
C THR A 13 -0.38 0.78 8.63
N GLU A 14 -1.37 0.70 9.54
CA GLU A 14 -2.78 0.65 9.18
C GLU A 14 -3.31 2.06 8.87
N VAL A 15 -4.04 2.18 7.76
CA VAL A 15 -4.73 3.39 7.33
C VAL A 15 -6.17 3.03 6.96
N PHE A 16 -7.06 4.02 6.96
CA PHE A 16 -8.46 3.82 6.56
C PHE A 16 -8.78 4.64 5.32
N ALA A 17 -9.34 3.97 4.31
CA ALA A 17 -9.92 4.63 3.15
C ALA A 17 -11.44 4.71 3.33
N GLU A 18 -12.04 5.83 2.93
CA GLU A 18 -13.49 5.93 2.82
C GLU A 18 -13.95 5.41 1.47
N VAL A 19 -14.72 4.32 1.47
CA VAL A 19 -15.26 3.69 0.27
C VAL A 19 -16.78 3.62 0.42
N ARG A 20 -17.49 4.45 -0.36
CA ARG A 20 -18.96 4.52 -0.37
C ARG A 20 -19.55 4.72 1.04
N GLY A 21 -18.97 5.64 1.81
CA GLY A 21 -19.41 5.96 3.18
C GLY A 21 -19.02 4.94 4.25
N LYS A 22 -18.17 3.95 3.92
CA LYS A 22 -17.61 3.00 4.88
C LYS A 22 -16.11 3.18 5.00
N LYS A 23 -15.58 3.13 6.22
CA LYS A 23 -14.13 3.05 6.47
C LYS A 23 -13.65 1.62 6.22
N LEU A 24 -12.74 1.46 5.27
CA LEU A 24 -12.09 0.19 4.96
C LEU A 24 -10.64 0.26 5.43
N ALA A 25 -10.24 -0.69 6.27
CA ALA A 25 -8.85 -0.81 6.72
C ALA A 25 -7.94 -1.24 5.56
N MET A 26 -6.74 -0.66 5.50
CA MET A 26 -5.70 -0.96 4.55
C MET A 26 -4.35 -0.91 5.25
N THR A 27 -3.38 -1.70 4.79
CA THR A 27 -2.03 -1.72 5.35
C THR A 27 -1.04 -1.20 4.31
N VAL A 28 -0.13 -0.32 4.73
CA VAL A 28 1.01 0.09 3.91
C VAL A 28 1.93 -1.10 3.73
N GLU A 29 2.13 -1.54 2.49
CA GLU A 29 2.87 -2.76 2.19
C GLU A 29 3.96 -2.48 1.16
N LYS A 30 5.06 -3.25 1.22
CA LYS A 30 6.19 -3.07 0.31
C LYS A 30 5.81 -3.45 -1.12
N MET A 31 6.41 -2.75 -2.08
CA MET A 31 6.35 -3.11 -3.50
C MET A 31 7.68 -3.73 -3.93
N PRO A 32 7.70 -4.62 -4.95
CA PRO A 32 6.55 -5.10 -5.71
C PRO A 32 5.75 -6.18 -4.96
N PHE A 33 4.44 -6.26 -5.21
CA PHE A 33 3.56 -7.28 -4.62
C PHE A 33 3.78 -8.68 -5.22
N VAL A 34 4.24 -8.74 -6.46
CA VAL A 34 4.51 -9.98 -7.19
C VAL A 34 5.97 -9.95 -7.64
N PRO A 35 6.71 -11.06 -7.55
CA PRO A 35 8.08 -11.13 -8.02
C PRO A 35 8.21 -10.74 -9.49
N GLN A 36 9.19 -9.90 -9.80
CA GLN A 36 9.53 -9.55 -11.17
C GLN A 36 10.22 -10.74 -11.85
N ARG A 37 9.80 -11.07 -13.07
CA ARG A 37 10.37 -12.15 -13.91
C ARG A 37 10.97 -11.60 -15.20
N TYR A 38 11.77 -10.55 -15.07
CA TYR A 38 12.39 -9.92 -16.23
C TYR A 38 13.45 -10.84 -16.84
N TYR A 39 13.41 -11.00 -18.15
CA TYR A 39 14.52 -11.56 -18.93
C TYR A 39 15.69 -10.57 -18.89
N ARG A 40 16.90 -11.06 -18.61
CA ARG A 40 18.11 -10.22 -18.45
C ARG A 40 19.24 -10.59 -19.43
N GLY A 41 18.92 -11.31 -20.51
CA GLY A 41 19.89 -11.93 -21.42
C GLY A 41 19.93 -13.44 -21.24
#